data_AF-A0A821L6W1-F1
#
_entry.id   AF-A0A821L6W1-F1
#
_cell.length_a   1.000
_cell.length_b   1.000
_cell.length_c   1.000
_cell.angle_alpha   90.00
_cell.angle_beta   90.00
_cell.angle_gamma   90.00
#
_symmetry.space_group_name_H-M   'P 1'
#
loop_
_entity.id
_entity.type
_entity.pdbx_description
1 polymer ?
#
loop_
_entity_poly.entity_id
_entity_poly.type
_entity_poly.pdbx_seq_one_letter_code
_entity_poly.pdbx_strand_id
1 'polypeptide(L)'
;PDDRRLKYVKLPNTYTQSNGYKPQPLDLSSIVLLTKLEELIETLAENTHNVWAAGRIKDGFTYGISDNPRQKRSPHLVPYAIVDDSIKKINRDAASETVRTLLAYGYTIDTPTGDAEDLNRRNREAINSANSERISNYRTYRAEQTFAVTRGKWYYEV
;
A
#
# COMPACT_ATOMS: atom_id res chain seq x y z
N PRO A 1 14.91 -29.92 -15.40
CA PRO A 1 15.94 -30.27 -14.39
C PRO A 1 16.45 -28.98 -13.72
N ASP A 2 15.81 -28.55 -12.65
CA ASP A 2 16.36 -27.51 -11.79
C ASP A 2 16.04 -27.88 -10.35
N ASP A 3 17.04 -28.48 -9.72
CA ASP A 3 17.00 -29.04 -8.37
C ASP A 3 17.02 -27.88 -7.37
N ARG A 4 15.90 -27.15 -7.26
CA ARG A 4 15.74 -25.99 -6.36
C ARG A 4 15.61 -26.44 -4.92
N ARG A 5 16.69 -27.02 -4.40
CA ARG A 5 16.80 -27.37 -2.99
C ARG A 5 16.79 -26.09 -2.17
N LEU A 6 15.79 -25.95 -1.30
CA LEU A 6 15.67 -24.82 -0.37
C LEU A 6 16.97 -24.65 0.42
N LYS A 7 17.50 -23.43 0.40
CA LYS A 7 18.68 -23.04 1.18
C LYS A 7 18.22 -22.38 2.47
N TYR A 8 18.99 -22.59 3.53
CA TYR A 8 18.72 -22.03 4.85
C TYR A 8 19.91 -21.19 5.30
N VAL A 9 19.62 -20.07 5.97
CA VAL A 9 20.67 -19.22 6.53
C VAL A 9 21.30 -19.93 7.73
N LYS A 10 22.64 -20.00 7.74
CA LYS A 10 23.40 -20.57 8.86
C LYS A 10 23.51 -19.55 9.98
N LEU A 11 22.66 -19.67 10.99
CA LEU A 11 22.71 -18.80 12.17
C LEU A 11 23.79 -19.23 13.18
N PRO A 12 24.47 -18.28 13.85
CA PRO A 12 25.34 -18.57 14.98
C PRO A 12 24.55 -19.13 16.18
N ASN A 13 25.25 -19.73 17.15
CA ASN A 13 24.63 -20.34 18.33
C ASN A 13 24.01 -19.32 19.30
N THR A 14 24.24 -18.02 19.10
CA THR A 14 23.55 -16.95 19.84
C THR A 14 22.03 -16.93 19.59
N TYR A 15 21.57 -17.56 18.51
CA TYR A 15 20.14 -17.68 18.19
C TYR A 15 19.48 -18.94 18.78
N THR A 16 20.23 -19.80 19.47
CA THR A 16 19.67 -20.96 20.17
C THR A 16 19.02 -20.50 21.46
N GLN A 17 17.73 -20.77 21.61
CA GLN A 17 16.97 -20.44 22.82
C GLN A 17 17.25 -21.46 23.95
N SER A 18 16.86 -21.14 25.18
CA SER A 18 17.06 -21.99 26.35
C SER A 18 16.38 -23.36 26.24
N ASN A 19 15.32 -23.47 25.45
CA ASN A 19 14.62 -24.72 25.14
C ASN A 19 15.29 -25.55 24.02
N GLY A 20 16.45 -25.12 23.51
CA GLY A 20 17.16 -25.79 22.43
C GLY A 20 16.65 -25.49 21.02
N TYR A 21 15.58 -24.69 20.86
CA TYR A 21 15.11 -24.28 19.55
C TYR A 21 16.08 -23.30 18.90
N LYS A 22 16.46 -23.59 17.66
CA LYS A 22 17.27 -22.71 16.80
C LYS A 22 16.52 -22.50 15.48
N PRO A 23 16.04 -21.28 15.19
CA PRO A 23 15.32 -21.03 13.95
C PRO A 23 16.23 -21.27 12.74
N GLN A 24 15.65 -21.76 11.65
CA GLN A 24 16.34 -21.99 10.39
C GLN A 24 15.57 -21.25 9.28
N PRO A 25 15.76 -19.93 9.14
CA PRO A 25 15.08 -19.16 8.11
C PRO A 25 15.61 -19.55 6.73
N LEU A 26 14.73 -19.45 5.74
CA LEU A 26 15.10 -19.68 4.34
C LEU A 26 16.03 -18.57 3.86
N ASP A 27 17.01 -18.94 3.05
CA ASP A 27 17.85 -18.00 2.33
C ASP A 27 17.13 -17.57 1.05
N LEU A 28 16.54 -16.39 1.09
CA LEU A 28 15.77 -15.80 0.01
C LEU A 28 16.61 -14.83 -0.85
N SER A 29 17.91 -14.69 -0.59
CA SER A 29 18.78 -13.70 -1.24
C SER A 29 18.87 -13.85 -2.76
N SER A 30 18.70 -15.08 -3.26
CA SER A 30 18.73 -15.41 -4.69
C SER A 30 17.43 -15.11 -5.44
N ILE A 31 16.34 -14.79 -4.73
CA ILE A 31 15.02 -14.58 -5.33
C ILE A 31 14.82 -13.10 -5.60
N VAL A 32 14.84 -12.75 -6.89
CA VAL A 32 14.54 -11.40 -7.36
C VAL A 32 13.04 -11.27 -7.57
N LEU A 33 12.44 -10.28 -6.94
CA LEU A 33 11.04 -9.94 -7.15
C LEU A 33 10.88 -9.20 -8.48
N LEU A 34 9.90 -9.62 -9.28
CA LEU A 34 9.57 -8.97 -10.55
C LEU A 34 8.77 -7.71 -10.28
N THR A 35 8.98 -6.67 -11.09
CA THR A 35 8.23 -5.39 -11.01
C THR A 35 6.71 -5.59 -11.09
N LYS A 36 6.23 -6.61 -11.82
CA LYS A 36 4.80 -6.95 -11.88
C LYS A 36 4.19 -7.34 -10.53
N LEU A 37 5.01 -7.71 -9.55
CA LEU A 37 4.58 -8.08 -8.19
C LEU A 37 4.63 -6.88 -7.22
N GLU A 38 5.17 -5.72 -7.62
CA GLU A 38 5.25 -4.54 -6.75
C GLU A 38 3.85 -4.06 -6.33
N GLU A 39 2.90 -3.99 -7.27
CA GLU A 39 1.51 -3.63 -6.96
C GLU A 39 0.85 -4.63 -6.00
N LEU A 40 1.12 -5.92 -6.18
CA LEU A 40 0.66 -6.96 -5.25
C LEU A 40 1.26 -6.76 -3.86
N ILE A 41 2.56 -6.46 -3.77
CA ILE A 41 3.25 -6.22 -2.50
C ILE A 41 2.65 -5.00 -1.79
N GLU A 42 2.37 -3.91 -2.50
CA GLU A 42 1.69 -2.74 -1.93
C GLU A 42 0.30 -3.12 -1.39
N THR A 43 -0.47 -3.88 -2.16
CA THR A 43 -1.81 -4.33 -1.75
C THR A 43 -1.76 -5.22 -0.51
N LEU A 44 -0.76 -6.10 -0.42
CA LEU A 44 -0.54 -6.95 0.77
C LEU A 44 -0.06 -6.14 1.97
N ALA A 45 0.79 -5.13 1.76
CA ALA A 45 1.25 -4.23 2.81
C ALA A 45 0.09 -3.39 3.37
N GLU A 46 -0.79 -2.89 2.49
CA GLU A 46 -2.03 -2.21 2.88
C GLU A 46 -2.95 -3.14 3.68
N ASN A 47 -3.16 -4.38 3.20
CA ASN A 47 -3.99 -5.35 3.93
C ASN A 47 -3.42 -5.66 5.32
N THR A 48 -2.09 -5.81 5.43
CA THR A 48 -1.42 -6.03 6.71
C THR A 48 -1.72 -4.90 7.70
N HIS A 49 -1.65 -3.64 7.23
CA HIS A 49 -2.03 -2.48 8.03
C HIS A 49 -3.52 -2.49 8.39
N ASN A 50 -4.39 -2.80 7.44
CA ASN A 50 -5.84 -2.80 7.65
C ASN A 50 -6.28 -3.87 8.67
N VAL A 51 -5.68 -5.06 8.64
CA VAL A 51 -5.93 -6.12 9.63
C VAL A 51 -5.46 -5.69 11.02
N TRP A 52 -4.27 -5.10 11.13
CA TRP A 52 -3.79 -4.53 12.39
C TRP A 52 -4.73 -3.44 12.91
N ALA A 53 -5.14 -2.50 12.06
CA ALA A 53 -6.03 -1.41 12.41
C ALA A 53 -7.41 -1.93 12.85
N ALA A 54 -7.97 -2.90 12.13
CA ALA A 54 -9.24 -3.53 12.49
C ALA A 54 -9.18 -4.22 13.85
N GLY A 55 -8.08 -4.94 14.14
CA GLY A 55 -7.84 -5.53 15.46
C GLY A 55 -7.77 -4.48 16.56
N ARG A 56 -7.02 -3.40 16.34
CA ARG A 56 -6.90 -2.29 17.30
C ARG A 56 -8.23 -1.58 17.54
N ILE A 57 -9.00 -1.30 16.49
CA ILE A 57 -10.33 -0.70 16.61
C ILE A 57 -11.26 -1.61 17.42
N LYS A 58 -11.24 -2.92 17.15
CA LYS A 58 -12.01 -3.92 17.90
C LYS A 58 -11.64 -3.93 19.39
N ASP A 59 -10.36 -3.73 19.72
CA ASP A 59 -9.88 -3.62 21.10
C ASP A 59 -10.20 -2.26 21.75
N GLY A 60 -10.88 -1.36 21.03
CA GLY A 60 -11.28 -0.03 21.48
C GLY A 60 -10.20 1.05 21.33
N PHE A 61 -9.20 0.83 20.48
CA PHE A 61 -8.23 1.87 20.15
C PHE A 61 -8.84 2.94 19.25
N THR A 62 -8.40 4.17 19.47
CA THR A 62 -8.75 5.34 18.68
C THR A 62 -7.50 6.06 18.19
N TYR A 63 -7.67 6.94 17.22
CA TYR A 63 -6.59 7.81 16.77
C TYR A 63 -6.13 8.74 17.92
N GLY A 64 -4.82 8.99 17.99
CA GLY A 64 -4.25 10.02 18.87
C GLY A 64 -2.89 10.49 18.38
N ILE A 65 -2.47 11.67 18.81
CA ILE A 65 -1.23 12.32 18.33
C ILE A 65 0.04 11.54 18.77
N SER A 66 -0.06 10.78 19.85
CA SER A 66 1.03 9.95 20.38
C SER A 66 0.51 8.58 20.79
N ASP A 67 1.43 7.61 20.84
CA ASP A 67 1.09 6.25 21.30
C ASP A 67 0.83 6.29 22.82
N ASN A 68 -0.39 5.94 23.21
CA ASN A 68 -0.79 5.87 24.60
C ASN A 68 -1.62 4.60 24.83
N PRO A 69 -0.98 3.49 25.23
CA PRO A 69 -1.68 2.23 25.47
C PRO A 69 -2.71 2.31 26.60
N ARG A 70 -2.50 3.17 27.61
CA ARG A 70 -3.45 3.34 28.73
C ARG A 70 -4.77 3.97 28.29
N GLN A 71 -4.68 4.94 27.37
CA GLN A 71 -5.86 5.60 26.79
C GLN A 71 -6.32 4.93 25.49
N LYS A 72 -5.70 3.81 25.10
CA LYS A 72 -5.91 3.11 23.83
C LYS A 72 -5.86 4.07 22.63
N ARG A 73 -4.77 4.85 22.54
CA ARG A 73 -4.53 5.77 21.42
C ARG A 73 -3.29 5.38 20.63
N SER A 74 -3.36 5.51 19.31
CA SER A 74 -2.22 5.30 18.43
C SER A 74 -2.21 6.32 17.29
N PRO A 75 -1.05 6.91 16.95
CA PRO A 75 -0.92 7.83 15.80
C PRO A 75 -0.99 7.10 14.47
N HIS A 76 -0.70 5.79 14.47
CA HIS A 76 -0.68 4.98 13.26
C HIS A 76 -2.06 4.48 12.85
N LEU A 77 -3.11 4.74 13.66
CA LEU A 77 -4.48 4.36 13.35
C LEU A 77 -5.13 5.34 12.34
N VAL A 78 -4.55 5.38 11.15
CA VAL A 78 -4.95 6.19 10.00
C VAL A 78 -4.99 5.31 8.74
N PRO A 79 -5.69 5.71 7.66
CA PRO A 79 -5.66 4.98 6.40
C PRO A 79 -4.23 4.77 5.89
N TYR A 80 -3.93 3.60 5.32
CA TYR A 80 -2.58 3.22 4.88
C TYR A 80 -1.94 4.30 3.99
N ALA A 81 -2.72 4.95 3.12
CA ALA A 81 -2.26 6.03 2.24
C ALA A 81 -1.52 7.17 2.98
N ILE A 82 -1.89 7.49 4.22
CA ILE A 82 -1.33 8.60 5.00
C ILE A 82 -0.49 8.15 6.20
N VAL A 83 -0.19 6.85 6.30
CA VAL A 83 0.75 6.33 7.31
C VAL A 83 2.18 6.78 6.99
N ASP A 84 2.99 6.92 8.03
CA ASP A 84 4.41 7.24 7.92
C ASP A 84 5.16 6.27 6.99
N ASP A 85 6.06 6.79 6.17
CA ASP A 85 6.81 6.00 5.20
C ASP A 85 7.70 4.93 5.85
N SER A 86 8.15 5.16 7.09
CA SER A 86 8.91 4.17 7.87
C SER A 86 8.07 2.92 8.16
N ILE A 87 6.82 3.09 8.57
CA ILE A 87 5.89 1.98 8.84
C ILE A 87 5.45 1.32 7.53
N LYS A 88 5.16 2.11 6.49
CA LYS A 88 4.87 1.56 5.15
C LYS A 88 6.02 0.68 4.66
N LYS A 89 7.26 1.13 4.83
CA LYS A 89 8.46 0.34 4.48
C LYS A 89 8.51 -0.98 5.24
N ILE A 90 8.24 -0.99 6.55
CA ILE A 90 8.20 -2.24 7.34
C ILE A 90 7.14 -3.20 6.79
N ASN A 91 5.93 -2.70 6.47
CA ASN A 91 4.87 -3.53 5.92
C ASN A 91 5.22 -4.07 4.52
N ARG A 92 5.86 -3.26 3.68
CA ARG A 92 6.36 -3.68 2.35
C ARG A 92 7.46 -4.72 2.46
N ASP A 93 8.38 -4.55 3.39
CA ASP A 93 9.48 -5.49 3.63
C ASP A 93 8.90 -6.85 4.06
N ALA A 94 7.94 -6.86 5.00
CA ALA A 94 7.25 -8.08 5.44
C ALA A 94 6.44 -8.77 4.31
N ALA A 95 5.70 -7.98 3.52
CA ALA A 95 4.97 -8.50 2.37
C ALA A 95 5.91 -9.08 1.31
N SER A 96 7.03 -8.39 1.04
CA SER A 96 8.06 -8.83 0.09
C SER A 96 8.71 -10.15 0.52
N GLU A 97 9.04 -10.31 1.80
CA GLU A 97 9.58 -11.56 2.34
C GLU A 97 8.58 -12.72 2.21
N THR A 98 7.30 -12.45 2.44
CA THR A 98 6.23 -13.45 2.27
C THR A 98 6.14 -13.90 0.81
N VAL A 99 6.13 -12.96 -0.14
CA VAL A 99 6.08 -13.27 -1.58
C VAL A 99 7.34 -14.04 -2.00
N ARG A 100 8.54 -13.61 -1.59
CA ARG A 100 9.79 -14.35 -1.89
C ARG A 100 9.75 -15.77 -1.34
N THR A 101 9.19 -15.96 -0.16
CA THR A 101 9.04 -17.28 0.46
C THR A 101 8.16 -18.19 -0.40
N LEU A 102 7.02 -17.69 -0.91
CA LEU A 102 6.16 -18.45 -1.83
C LEU A 102 6.90 -18.83 -3.11
N LEU A 103 7.64 -17.90 -3.71
CA LEU A 103 8.45 -18.17 -4.90
C LEU A 103 9.55 -19.22 -4.62
N ALA A 104 10.13 -19.21 -3.41
CA ALA A 104 11.14 -20.19 -2.98
C ALA A 104 10.57 -21.60 -2.95
N TYR A 105 9.33 -21.75 -2.48
CA TYR A 105 8.60 -23.01 -2.47
C TYR A 105 8.12 -23.47 -3.86
N GLY A 106 8.34 -22.67 -4.90
CA GLY A 106 8.00 -23.02 -6.28
C GLY A 106 6.60 -22.57 -6.71
N TYR A 107 5.91 -21.75 -5.92
CA TYR A 107 4.65 -21.15 -6.35
C TYR A 107 4.91 -20.10 -7.43
N THR A 108 4.03 -20.06 -8.43
CA THR A 108 4.00 -19.00 -9.43
C THR A 108 2.85 -18.07 -9.11
N ILE A 109 3.13 -16.77 -9.06
CA ILE A 109 2.15 -15.72 -8.76
C ILE A 109 2.01 -14.87 -10.00
N ASP A 110 0.82 -14.89 -10.58
CA ASP A 110 0.45 -14.06 -11.72
C ASP A 110 -0.66 -13.10 -11.32
N THR A 111 -0.65 -11.92 -11.94
CA THR A 111 -1.74 -10.97 -11.81
C THR A 111 -3.01 -11.63 -12.37
N PRO A 112 -4.17 -11.46 -11.71
CA PRO A 112 -5.40 -12.07 -12.18
C PRO A 112 -5.76 -11.52 -13.57
N THR A 113 -5.45 -12.30 -14.61
CA THR A 113 -5.66 -11.94 -16.02
C THR A 113 -7.15 -11.82 -16.37
N GLY A 114 -8.04 -12.39 -15.55
CA GLY A 114 -9.49 -12.45 -15.79
C GLY A 114 -10.30 -11.24 -15.32
N ASP A 115 -9.77 -10.43 -14.40
CA ASP A 115 -10.51 -9.32 -13.77
C ASP A 115 -10.04 -7.95 -14.27
N ALA A 116 -9.22 -7.89 -15.32
CA ALA A 116 -8.77 -6.61 -15.88
C ALA A 116 -9.96 -5.71 -16.27
N GLU A 117 -11.03 -6.28 -16.84
CA GLU A 117 -12.26 -5.55 -17.15
C GLU A 117 -13.02 -5.10 -15.88
N ASP A 118 -13.09 -5.94 -14.85
CA ASP A 118 -13.77 -5.64 -13.59
C ASP A 118 -13.00 -4.63 -12.72
N LEU A 119 -11.67 -4.69 -12.76
CA LEU A 119 -10.76 -3.72 -12.16
C LEU A 119 -10.80 -2.41 -12.95
N ASN A 120 -10.79 -2.47 -14.28
CA ASN A 120 -10.96 -1.30 -15.15
C ASN A 120 -12.34 -0.65 -14.96
N ARG A 121 -13.40 -1.44 -14.76
CA ARG A 121 -14.75 -0.94 -14.46
C ARG A 121 -14.77 -0.22 -13.11
N ARG A 122 -14.25 -0.85 -12.05
CA ARG A 122 -14.13 -0.22 -10.72
C ARG A 122 -13.27 1.04 -10.75
N ASN A 123 -12.14 0.99 -11.45
CA ASN A 123 -11.28 2.16 -11.64
C ASN A 123 -11.98 3.26 -12.43
N ARG A 124 -12.72 2.94 -13.49
CA ARG A 124 -13.51 3.92 -14.26
C ARG A 124 -14.62 4.56 -13.43
N GLU A 125 -15.32 3.77 -12.63
CA GLU A 125 -16.36 4.28 -11.72
C GLU A 125 -15.76 5.22 -10.65
N ALA A 126 -14.62 4.84 -10.07
CA ALA A 126 -13.88 5.69 -9.14
C ALA A 126 -13.36 6.98 -9.81
N ILE A 127 -12.79 6.89 -11.01
CA ILE A 127 -12.30 8.04 -11.80
C ILE A 127 -13.47 8.96 -12.18
N ASN A 128 -14.62 8.41 -12.57
CA ASN A 128 -15.79 9.21 -12.93
C ASN A 128 -16.36 9.95 -11.72
N SER A 129 -16.43 9.30 -10.56
CA SER A 129 -16.82 9.95 -9.29
C SER A 129 -15.83 11.06 -8.91
N ALA A 130 -14.52 10.77 -8.96
CA ALA A 130 -13.48 11.77 -8.69
C ALA A 130 -13.50 12.93 -9.70
N ASN A 131 -13.75 12.67 -10.99
CA ASN A 131 -13.89 13.71 -12.01
C ASN A 131 -15.14 14.55 -11.79
N SER A 132 -16.25 13.95 -11.38
CA SER A 132 -17.48 14.68 -11.03
C SER A 132 -17.24 15.64 -9.85
N GLU A 133 -16.48 15.21 -8.84
CA GLU A 133 -16.05 16.07 -7.74
C GLU A 133 -15.07 17.16 -8.19
N ARG A 134 -14.11 16.84 -9.08
CA ARG A 134 -13.16 17.84 -9.64
C ARG A 134 -13.86 18.89 -10.48
N ILE A 135 -14.86 18.50 -11.27
CA ILE A 135 -15.70 19.43 -12.03
C ILE A 135 -16.52 20.31 -11.06
N SER A 136 -17.07 19.73 -9.99
CA SER A 136 -17.75 20.49 -8.94
C SER A 136 -16.84 21.48 -8.21
N ASN A 137 -15.55 21.16 -8.07
CA ASN A 137 -14.56 21.99 -7.40
C ASN A 137 -13.84 22.98 -8.33
N TYR A 138 -14.17 23.00 -9.63
CA TYR A 138 -13.57 23.94 -10.57
C TYR A 138 -14.14 25.35 -10.34
N ARG A 139 -13.30 26.25 -9.83
CA ARG A 139 -13.68 27.64 -9.61
C ARG A 139 -13.48 28.42 -10.91
N THR A 140 -14.59 28.76 -11.55
CA THR A 140 -14.57 29.63 -12.75
C THR A 140 -14.62 31.08 -12.32
N TYR A 141 -13.60 31.85 -12.69
CA TYR A 141 -13.59 33.30 -12.54
C TYR A 141 -14.03 33.92 -13.86
N ARG A 142 -15.03 34.79 -13.82
CA ARG A 142 -15.50 35.54 -14.98
C ARG A 142 -15.81 36.98 -14.56
N ALA A 143 -15.55 37.93 -15.46
CA ALA A 143 -16.03 39.29 -15.29
C ALA A 143 -17.57 39.30 -15.28
N GLU A 144 -18.18 40.32 -14.66
CA GLU A 144 -19.64 40.45 -14.66
C GLU A 144 -20.17 40.58 -16.09
N GLN A 145 -21.40 40.11 -16.30
CA GLN A 145 -22.03 40.12 -17.62
C GLN A 145 -22.19 41.54 -18.21
N THR A 146 -22.24 42.55 -17.35
CA THR A 146 -22.31 43.98 -17.69
C THR A 146 -21.06 44.48 -18.42
N PHE A 147 -19.91 43.84 -18.24
CA PHE A 147 -18.66 44.16 -18.93
C PHE A 147 -18.49 43.41 -20.26
N ALA A 148 -19.56 42.77 -20.77
CA ALA A 148 -19.52 42.08 -22.05
C ALA A 148 -19.25 43.07 -23.20
N VAL A 149 -18.24 42.76 -24.01
CA VAL A 149 -17.78 43.62 -25.10
C VAL A 149 -18.34 43.16 -26.44
N THR A 150 -18.82 44.08 -27.27
CA THR A 150 -19.49 43.76 -28.55
C THR A 150 -18.74 44.22 -29.80
N ARG A 151 -17.79 45.16 -29.68
CA ARG A 151 -16.98 45.71 -30.78
C ARG A 151 -15.61 46.19 -30.25
N GLY A 152 -14.64 46.43 -31.15
CA GLY A 152 -13.32 46.98 -30.81
C GLY A 152 -12.22 45.93 -30.60
N LYS A 153 -11.04 46.38 -30.16
CA LYS A 153 -9.88 45.52 -29.82
C LYS A 153 -9.74 45.48 -28.31
N TRP A 154 -9.61 44.28 -27.74
CA TRP A 154 -9.52 44.05 -26.29
C TRP A 154 -8.26 43.25 -25.98
N TYR A 155 -7.67 43.51 -24.81
CA TYR A 155 -6.49 42.81 -24.28
C TYR A 155 -6.74 42.51 -22.80
N TYR A 156 -6.34 41.32 -22.35
CA TYR A 156 -6.27 40.98 -20.94
C TYR A 156 -5.03 40.10 -20.72
N GLU A 157 -4.58 40.05 -19.46
CA GLU A 157 -3.50 39.20 -19.00
C GLU A 157 -3.93 38.45 -17.73
N VAL A 158 -3.26 37.33 -17.44
CA VAL A 158 -3.53 36.43 -16.30
C VAL A 158 -2.31 36.40 -15.40
#